data_AF-A0A511NLK5-F1
#
_entry.id   AF-A0A511NLK5-F1
#
_cell.length_a   1.000
_cell.length_b   1.000
_cell.length_c   1.000
_cell.angle_alpha   90.00
_cell.angle_beta   90.00
_cell.angle_gamma   90.00
#
_symmetry.space_group_name_H-M   'P 1'
#
loop_
_entity.id
_entity.type
_entity.pdbx_description
1 polymer ?
#
loop_
_entity_poly.entity_id
_entity_poly.type
_entity_poly.pdbx_seq_one_letter_code
_entity_poly.pdbx_strand_id
1 'polypeptide(L)'
;MIKVFTILGLVLQFLAFWMAAPEILGVDWLRKTEGLIRKMISQLPQLILAVLGMVLGVMFYHSMRSIFAFVVVIIIIAILLLLYKKLGQVLDEKISKPLIKKLILNDTFRFTLLKFAALFFTLGFIIQIALVLFL
;
A
#
# COMPACT_ATOMS: atom_id res chain seq x y z
N MET A 1 -29.43 -6.50 -0.78
CA MET A 1 -28.81 -6.22 0.52
C MET A 1 -27.91 -7.35 1.03
N ILE A 2 -28.32 -8.62 0.94
CA ILE A 2 -27.58 -9.81 1.42
C ILE A 2 -26.12 -9.86 0.93
N LYS A 3 -25.91 -9.66 -0.37
CA LYS A 3 -24.56 -9.68 -0.98
C LYS A 3 -23.59 -8.68 -0.33
N VAL A 4 -24.07 -7.52 0.10
CA VAL A 4 -23.21 -6.48 0.72
C VAL A 4 -22.71 -6.94 2.09
N PHE A 5 -23.59 -7.55 2.90
CA PHE A 5 -23.19 -8.07 4.20
C PHE A 5 -22.30 -9.32 4.08
N THR A 6 -22.52 -10.17 3.06
CA THR A 6 -21.61 -11.29 2.76
C THR A 6 -20.21 -10.79 2.37
N ILE A 7 -20.15 -9.80 1.48
CA ILE A 7 -18.88 -9.16 1.08
C ILE A 7 -18.21 -8.52 2.30
N LEU A 8 -18.97 -7.83 3.14
CA LEU A 8 -18.45 -7.19 4.35
C LEU A 8 -17.87 -8.22 5.34
N GLY A 9 -18.56 -9.33 5.57
CA GLY A 9 -18.04 -10.43 6.40
C GLY A 9 -16.77 -11.07 5.84
N LEU A 10 -16.71 -11.28 4.52
CA LEU A 10 -15.51 -11.79 3.84
C LEU A 10 -14.34 -10.81 3.93
N VAL A 11 -14.59 -9.51 3.74
CA VAL A 11 -13.57 -8.46 3.86
C VAL A 11 -13.03 -8.39 5.29
N LEU A 12 -13.89 -8.47 6.30
CA LEU A 12 -13.48 -8.51 7.72
C LEU A 12 -12.58 -9.71 8.01
N GLN A 13 -12.94 -10.91 7.55
CA GLN A 13 -12.13 -12.12 7.72
C GLN A 13 -10.81 -12.05 6.94
N PHE A 14 -10.83 -11.46 5.75
CA PHE A 14 -9.61 -11.27 4.95
C PHE A 14 -8.64 -10.28 5.62
N LEU A 15 -9.15 -9.17 6.16
CA LEU A 15 -8.35 -8.21 6.93
C LEU A 15 -7.79 -8.85 8.20
N ALA A 16 -8.57 -9.71 8.88
CA ALA A 16 -8.11 -10.46 10.04
C ALA A 16 -6.90 -11.34 9.70
N PHE A 17 -6.95 -12.09 8.60
CA PHE A 17 -5.83 -12.91 8.15
C PHE A 17 -4.55 -12.08 7.96
N TRP A 18 -4.67 -10.93 7.29
CA TRP A 18 -3.54 -10.03 7.08
C TRP A 18 -3.00 -9.39 8.37
N MET A 19 -3.85 -9.17 9.37
CA MET A 19 -3.42 -8.69 10.67
C MET A 19 -2.74 -9.78 11.50
N ALA A 20 -3.10 -11.06 11.35
CA ALA A 20 -2.44 -12.17 12.03
C ALA A 20 -1.12 -12.60 11.35
N ALA A 21 -0.96 -12.28 10.05
CA ALA A 21 0.19 -12.67 9.25
C ALA A 21 1.57 -12.28 9.84
N PRO A 22 1.79 -11.06 10.39
CA PRO A 22 3.05 -10.70 11.04
C PRO A 22 3.43 -11.59 12.23
N GLU A 23 2.45 -12.15 12.93
CA GLU A 23 2.72 -13.06 14.05
C GLU A 23 3.05 -14.47 13.53
N ILE A 24 2.23 -14.98 12.61
CA ILE A 24 2.32 -16.35 12.08
C ILE A 24 3.57 -16.55 11.19
N LEU A 25 3.93 -15.55 10.38
CA LEU A 25 5.01 -15.66 9.38
C LEU A 25 6.42 -15.43 9.99
N GLY A 26 6.48 -14.95 11.23
CA GLY A 26 7.73 -14.78 11.97
C GLY A 26 8.64 -13.66 11.44
N VAL A 27 9.76 -13.47 12.14
CA VAL A 27 10.72 -12.38 11.92
C VAL A 27 11.41 -12.47 10.55
N ASP A 28 11.68 -13.70 10.07
CA ASP A 28 12.38 -13.92 8.80
C ASP A 28 11.54 -13.54 7.57
N TRP A 29 10.24 -13.80 7.60
CA TRP A 29 9.33 -13.35 6.56
C TRP A 29 9.14 -11.83 6.60
N LEU A 30 9.03 -11.26 7.80
CA LEU A 30 8.96 -9.80 7.96
C LEU A 30 10.20 -9.07 7.42
N ARG A 31 11.40 -9.66 7.56
CA ARG A 31 12.63 -9.14 6.93
C ARG A 31 12.61 -9.21 5.40
N LYS A 32 12.03 -10.27 4.82
CA LYS A 32 11.81 -10.33 3.35
C LYS A 32 10.82 -9.25 2.90
N THR A 33 9.74 -9.07 3.66
CA THR A 33 8.74 -8.04 3.42
C THR A 33 9.31 -6.63 3.59
N GLU A 34 10.27 -6.41 4.50
CA GLU A 34 11.05 -5.17 4.55
C GLU A 34 11.74 -4.89 3.22
N GLY A 35 12.46 -5.88 2.67
CA GLY A 35 13.13 -5.73 1.38
C GLY A 35 12.16 -5.37 0.25
N LEU A 36 10.98 -5.99 0.24
CA LEU A 36 9.93 -5.69 -0.74
C LEU A 36 9.34 -4.29 -0.54
N ILE A 37 8.98 -3.91 0.69
CA ILE A 37 8.40 -2.60 1.01
C ILE A 37 9.40 -1.49 0.70
N ARG A 38 10.66 -1.62 1.12
CA ARG A 38 11.72 -0.66 0.78
C ARG A 38 11.92 -0.55 -0.73
N LYS A 39 11.87 -1.68 -1.46
CA LYS A 39 12.00 -1.69 -2.92
C LYS A 39 10.81 -1.00 -3.59
N MET A 40 9.58 -1.27 -3.15
CA MET A 40 8.39 -0.58 -3.69
C MET A 40 8.42 0.92 -3.38
N ILE A 41 8.75 1.30 -2.15
CA ILE A 41 8.80 2.70 -1.72
C ILE A 41 9.91 3.47 -2.43
N SER A 42 11.07 2.86 -2.67
CA SER A 42 12.15 3.47 -3.44
C SER A 42 11.84 3.57 -4.94
N GLN A 43 10.92 2.74 -5.46
CA GLN A 43 10.45 2.78 -6.84
C GLN A 43 9.28 3.76 -7.05
N LEU A 44 8.61 4.25 -6.00
CA LEU A 44 7.52 5.24 -6.12
C LEU A 44 7.89 6.47 -6.96
N PRO A 45 9.05 7.13 -6.74
CA PRO A 45 9.46 8.26 -7.57
C PRO A 45 9.64 7.88 -9.05
N GLN A 46 10.12 6.66 -9.34
CA GLN A 46 10.31 6.16 -10.69
C GLN A 46 8.96 5.87 -11.36
N LEU A 47 7.99 5.36 -10.61
CA LEU A 47 6.64 5.11 -11.11
C LEU A 47 5.93 6.42 -11.48
N ILE A 48 6.08 7.46 -10.65
CA ILE A 48 5.57 8.81 -10.95
C ILE A 48 6.22 9.36 -12.23
N LEU A 49 7.54 9.23 -12.36
CA LEU A 49 8.26 9.62 -13.57
C LEU A 49 7.78 8.85 -14.81
N ALA A 50 7.54 7.54 -14.69
CA ALA A 50 7.04 6.72 -15.79
C ALA A 50 5.65 7.18 -16.26
N VAL A 51 4.73 7.45 -15.32
CA VAL A 51 3.39 7.96 -15.64
C VAL A 51 3.48 9.34 -16.31
N LEU A 52 4.29 10.26 -15.77
CA LEU A 52 4.49 11.58 -16.37
C LEU A 52 5.13 11.50 -17.76
N GLY A 53 6.06 10.57 -17.97
CA GLY A 53 6.66 10.29 -19.27
C GLY A 53 5.63 9.77 -20.29
N MET A 54 4.72 8.88 -19.87
CA MET A 54 3.61 8.44 -20.72
C MET A 54 2.69 9.59 -21.09
N VAL A 55 2.35 10.46 -20.12
CA VAL A 55 1.52 11.65 -20.36
C VAL A 55 2.19 12.58 -21.38
N LEU A 56 3.50 12.82 -21.27
CA LEU A 56 4.25 13.55 -22.30
C LEU A 56 4.16 12.88 -23.67
N GLY A 57 4.36 11.56 -23.75
CA GLY A 57 4.30 10.81 -25.00
C GLY A 57 2.93 10.91 -25.68
N VAL A 58 1.85 10.79 -24.91
CA VAL A 58 0.48 10.95 -25.42
C VAL A 58 0.21 12.39 -25.89
N MET A 59 0.64 13.39 -25.12
CA MET A 59 0.50 14.81 -25.51
C MET A 59 1.28 15.14 -26.79
N PHE A 60 2.44 14.52 -26.99
CA PHE A 60 3.23 14.69 -28.21
C PHE A 60 2.56 14.00 -29.42
N TYR A 61 2.04 12.79 -29.23
CA TYR A 61 1.37 12.02 -30.28
C TYR A 61 0.07 12.67 -30.78
N HIS A 62 -0.75 13.25 -29.89
CA HIS A 62 -2.07 13.78 -30.24
C HIS A 62 -2.06 15.21 -30.81
N SER A 63 -0.89 15.69 -31.26
CA SER A 63 -0.61 17.06 -31.70
C SER A 63 -0.68 18.07 -30.56
N MET A 64 0.39 18.88 -30.42
CA MET A 64 0.60 19.80 -29.30
C MET A 64 -0.44 20.93 -29.30
N ARG A 65 -1.63 20.66 -28.76
CA ARG A 65 -2.73 21.63 -28.72
C ARG A 65 -2.42 22.84 -27.83
N SER A 66 -1.53 22.66 -26.84
CA SER A 66 -1.03 23.73 -25.97
C SER A 66 0.46 23.52 -25.69
N ILE A 67 1.31 24.36 -26.30
CA ILE A 67 2.76 24.40 -26.07
C ILE A 67 3.05 24.71 -24.59
N PHE A 68 2.25 25.58 -23.97
CA PHE A 68 2.39 25.94 -22.56
C PHE A 68 2.24 24.73 -21.63
N ALA A 69 1.21 23.90 -21.82
CA ALA A 69 1.00 22.70 -21.01
C ALA A 69 2.18 21.71 -21.15
N PHE A 70 2.73 21.57 -22.36
CA PHE A 70 3.89 20.70 -22.60
C PHE A 70 5.15 21.19 -21.87
N VAL A 71 5.44 22.49 -21.95
CA VAL A 71 6.58 23.10 -21.23
C VAL A 71 6.44 22.92 -19.72
N VAL A 72 5.24 23.11 -19.17
CA VAL A 72 4.97 22.90 -17.73
C VAL A 72 5.27 21.45 -17.33
N VAL A 73 4.82 20.47 -18.10
CA VAL A 73 5.06 19.05 -17.78
C VAL A 73 6.55 18.69 -17.89
N ILE A 74 7.28 19.24 -18.87
CA ILE A 74 8.75 19.07 -18.96
C ILE A 74 9.45 19.64 -17.73
N ILE A 75 9.06 20.85 -17.30
CA ILE A 75 9.64 21.49 -16.11
C ILE A 75 9.36 20.64 -14.87
N ILE A 76 8.13 20.13 -14.71
CA ILE A 76 7.76 19.23 -13.60
C ILE A 76 8.64 17.97 -13.61
N ILE A 77 8.84 17.35 -14.77
CA ILE A 77 9.68 16.14 -14.90
C ILE A 77 11.14 16.47 -14.60
N ALA A 78 11.68 17.59 -15.09
CA ALA A 78 13.04 18.02 -14.82
C ALA A 78 13.27 18.24 -13.31
N ILE A 79 12.33 18.92 -12.63
CA ILE A 79 12.35 19.11 -11.18
C ILE A 79 12.30 17.75 -10.45
N LEU A 80 11.42 16.84 -10.88
CA LEU A 80 11.32 15.49 -10.30
C LEU A 80 12.61 14.68 -10.53
N LEU A 81 13.27 14.79 -11.68
CA LEU A 81 14.55 14.13 -11.97
C LEU A 81 15.71 14.68 -11.13
N LEU A 82 15.66 15.93 -10.70
CA LEU A 82 16.65 16.48 -9.76
C LEU A 82 16.38 16.01 -8.32
N LEU A 83 15.11 15.80 -7.98
CA LEU A 83 14.68 15.49 -6.61
C LEU A 83 14.46 13.98 -6.36
N TYR A 84 14.38 13.11 -7.37
CA TYR A 84 13.94 11.72 -7.19
C TYR A 84 14.84 10.94 -6.21
N LYS A 85 16.16 11.16 -6.25
CA LYS A 85 17.11 10.52 -5.33
C LYS A 85 16.84 10.96 -3.88
N LYS A 86 16.61 12.26 -3.68
CA LYS A 86 16.31 12.84 -2.35
C LYS A 86 14.95 12.37 -1.85
N LEU A 87 13.93 12.31 -2.72
CA LEU A 87 12.62 11.78 -2.39
C LEU A 87 12.72 10.32 -1.95
N GLY A 88 13.42 9.47 -2.70
CA GLY A 88 13.64 8.07 -2.33
C GLY A 88 14.29 7.92 -0.94
N GLN A 89 15.30 8.74 -0.63
CA GLN A 89 15.94 8.76 0.68
C GLN A 89 14.98 9.21 1.79
N VAL A 90 14.24 10.30 1.59
CA VAL A 90 13.27 10.80 2.57
C VAL A 90 12.16 9.79 2.83
N LEU A 91 11.65 9.14 1.79
CA LEU A 91 10.64 8.09 1.90
C LEU A 91 11.18 6.88 2.67
N ASP A 92 12.44 6.48 2.43
CA ASP A 92 13.07 5.40 3.20
C ASP A 92 13.21 5.76 4.68
N GLU A 93 13.68 6.97 4.99
CA GLU A 93 13.94 7.37 6.36
C GLU A 93 12.67 7.66 7.18
N LYS A 94 11.68 8.32 6.56
CA LYS A 94 10.45 8.74 7.25
C LYS A 94 9.33 7.72 7.21
N ILE A 95 9.31 6.82 6.23
CA ILE A 95 8.21 5.86 6.04
C ILE A 95 8.72 4.44 6.25
N SER A 96 9.66 3.97 5.43
CA SER A 96 10.12 2.57 5.47
C SER A 96 10.72 2.20 6.83
N LYS A 97 11.75 2.92 7.28
CA LYS A 97 12.45 2.63 8.55
C LYS A 97 11.51 2.57 9.77
N PRO A 98 10.65 3.58 10.06
CA PRO A 98 9.80 3.53 11.23
C PRO A 98 8.67 2.50 11.14
N LEU A 99 8.15 2.26 9.94
CA LEU A 99 7.08 1.28 9.72
C LEU A 99 7.60 -0.14 9.95
N ILE A 100 8.77 -0.46 9.41
CA ILE A 100 9.47 -1.73 9.63
C ILE A 100 9.92 -1.87 11.09
N LYS A 101 10.47 -0.81 11.71
CA LYS A 101 10.84 -0.84 13.12
C LYS A 101 9.65 -1.18 14.01
N LYS A 102 8.46 -0.65 13.72
CA LYS A 102 7.24 -0.98 14.47
C LYS A 102 6.73 -2.40 14.20
N LEU A 103 6.82 -2.88 12.95
CA LEU A 103 6.35 -4.21 12.54
C LEU A 103 7.27 -5.35 13.01
N ILE A 104 8.59 -5.15 13.02
CA ILE A 104 9.57 -6.20 13.29
C ILE A 104 9.99 -6.26 14.75
N LEU A 105 10.17 -5.11 15.42
CA LEU A 105 10.82 -5.06 16.73
C LEU A 105 9.87 -5.02 17.93
N ASN A 106 8.56 -4.95 17.72
CA ASN A 106 7.61 -4.84 18.82
C ASN A 106 6.69 -6.06 18.88
N ASP A 107 7.08 -7.04 19.70
CA ASP A 107 6.26 -8.23 19.97
C ASP A 107 4.89 -7.86 20.56
N THR A 108 4.81 -6.77 21.34
CA THR A 108 3.53 -6.24 21.83
C THR A 108 2.64 -5.75 20.68
N PHE A 109 3.22 -5.18 19.62
CA PHE A 109 2.47 -4.73 18.44
C PHE A 109 1.96 -5.92 17.62
N ARG A 110 2.79 -6.94 17.38
CA ARG A 110 2.39 -8.17 16.67
C ARG A 110 1.29 -8.92 17.44
N PHE A 111 1.42 -9.04 18.76
CA PHE A 111 0.38 -9.61 19.61
C PHE A 111 -0.91 -8.79 19.62
N THR A 112 -0.81 -7.45 19.58
CA THR A 112 -1.98 -6.57 19.48
C THR A 112 -2.70 -6.75 18.14
N LEU A 113 -1.94 -6.81 17.03
CA LEU A 113 -2.46 -7.13 15.70
C LEU A 113 -3.16 -8.50 15.66
N LEU A 114 -2.60 -9.50 16.34
CA LEU A 114 -3.23 -10.82 16.48
C LEU A 114 -4.58 -10.74 17.21
N LYS A 115 -4.66 -9.94 18.29
CA LYS A 115 -5.95 -9.71 19.00
C LYS A 115 -6.98 -9.04 18.09
N PHE A 116 -6.57 -8.01 17.35
CA PHE A 116 -7.46 -7.37 16.37
C PHE A 116 -7.89 -8.35 15.27
N ALA A 117 -6.98 -9.18 14.77
CA ALA A 117 -7.31 -10.24 13.83
C ALA A 117 -8.38 -11.18 14.37
N ALA A 118 -8.22 -11.68 15.60
CA ALA A 118 -9.21 -12.55 16.22
C ALA A 118 -10.59 -11.86 16.36
N LEU A 119 -10.62 -10.57 16.71
CA LEU A 119 -11.86 -9.79 16.79
C LEU A 119 -12.51 -9.60 15.40
N PHE A 120 -11.74 -9.19 14.39
CA PHE A 120 -12.27 -9.02 13.04
C PHE A 120 -12.76 -10.34 12.42
N PHE A 121 -12.06 -11.44 12.70
CA PHE A 121 -12.46 -12.77 12.24
C PHE A 121 -13.77 -13.20 12.89
N THR A 122 -13.89 -13.08 14.22
CA THR A 122 -15.10 -13.46 14.95
C THR A 122 -16.30 -12.61 14.54
N LEU A 123 -16.14 -11.29 14.40
CA LEU A 123 -17.21 -10.41 13.92
C LEU A 123 -17.64 -10.74 12.49
N GLY A 124 -16.69 -10.91 11.57
CA GLY A 124 -16.99 -11.29 10.19
C GLY A 124 -17.70 -12.64 10.10
N PHE A 125 -17.30 -13.60 10.93
CA PHE A 125 -17.93 -14.92 11.02
C PHE A 125 -19.34 -14.87 11.62
N ILE A 126 -19.57 -14.09 12.68
CA ILE A 126 -20.91 -13.90 13.25
C ILE A 126 -21.87 -13.26 12.23
N ILE A 127 -21.41 -12.25 11.50
CA ILE A 127 -22.20 -11.62 10.44
C ILE A 127 -22.58 -12.65 9.37
N GLN A 128 -21.64 -13.51 8.95
CA GLN A 128 -21.94 -14.57 7.99
C GLN A 128 -22.92 -15.62 8.53
N ILE A 129 -22.76 -16.06 9.78
CA ILE A 129 -23.68 -17.02 10.41
C ILE A 129 -25.09 -16.41 10.49
N ALA A 130 -25.21 -15.17 10.96
CA ALA A 130 -26.50 -14.50 11.07
C ALA A 130 -27.18 -14.37 9.70
N LEU A 131 -26.42 -14.08 8.63
CA LEU A 131 -26.97 -14.05 7.28
C LEU A 131 -27.44 -15.41 6.78
N VAL A 132 -26.80 -16.51 7.17
CA VAL A 132 -27.20 -17.86 6.75
C VAL A 132 -28.40 -18.38 7.55
N LEU A 133 -28.53 -18.00 8.83
CA LEU A 133 -29.61 -18.49 9.69
C LEU A 133 -30.91 -17.69 9.57
N PHE A 134 -30.83 -16.38 9.37
CA PHE A 134 -32.01 -15.50 9.35
C PHE A 134 -32.53 -15.20 7.94
N LEU A 135 -31.89 -15.71 6.90
CA LEU A 135 -32.16 -15.35 5.52
C LEU A 135 -32.00 -16.55 4.58
#